data_AF-A0A1V4CGS5-F1
#
_entry.id   AF-A0A1V4CGS5-F1
#
_cell.length_a   1.000
_cell.length_b   1.000
_cell.length_c   1.000
_cell.angle_alpha   90.00
_cell.angle_beta   90.00
_cell.angle_gamma   90.00
#
_symmetry.space_group_name_H-M   'P 1'
#
loop_
_entity.id
_entity.type
_entity.pdbx_description
1 polymer ?
#
loop_
_entity_poly.entity_id
_entity_poly.type
_entity_poly.pdbx_seq_one_letter_code
_entity_poly.pdbx_strand_id
1 'polypeptide(L)'
;MNTPSIDALRSTVELVDSVSQDAFRRIRSLCAVTLLAMEQQGKALDLEHLAQVLKQIEQASDEAHNYINSEAEGVGCNYKDERWYRRIDARNAWRSAAKAEG
;
A
#
# COMPACT_ATOMS: atom_id res chain seq x y z
N MET A 1 6.86 0.30 28.64
CA MET A 1 5.87 0.47 27.55
C MET A 1 4.59 0.96 28.20
N ASN A 2 4.12 2.15 27.84
CA ASN A 2 2.80 2.61 28.27
C ASN A 2 1.76 1.84 27.46
N THR A 3 0.94 1.04 28.12
CA THR A 3 -0.21 0.39 27.49
C THR A 3 -1.15 1.48 26.96
N PRO A 4 -1.55 1.46 25.68
CA PRO A 4 -2.49 2.45 25.15
C PRO A 4 -3.81 2.37 25.93
N SER A 5 -4.48 3.51 26.11
CA SER A 5 -5.82 3.50 26.70
C SER A 5 -6.79 2.79 25.77
N ILE A 6 -7.84 2.18 26.34
CA ILE A 6 -8.88 1.49 25.57
C ILE A 6 -9.54 2.45 24.56
N ASP A 7 -9.74 3.71 24.95
CA ASP A 7 -10.35 4.70 24.07
C ASP A 7 -9.43 5.09 22.91
N ALA A 8 -8.12 5.26 23.15
CA ALA A 8 -7.16 5.52 22.08
C ALA A 8 -7.12 4.34 21.09
N LEU A 9 -7.08 3.10 21.59
CA LEU A 9 -7.09 1.92 20.75
C LEU A 9 -8.38 1.84 19.91
N ARG A 10 -9.54 2.15 20.50
CA ARG A 10 -10.83 2.14 19.80
C ARG A 10 -10.85 3.15 18.66
N SER A 11 -10.47 4.40 18.94
CA SER A 11 -10.41 5.45 17.93
C SER A 11 -9.44 5.12 16.80
N THR A 12 -8.28 4.51 17.10
CA THR A 12 -7.34 4.07 16.07
C THR A 12 -7.94 2.94 15.22
N VAL A 13 -8.65 1.97 15.80
CA VAL A 13 -9.31 0.89 15.03
C VAL A 13 -10.40 1.45 14.11
N GLU A 14 -11.22 2.38 14.59
CA GLU A 14 -12.26 3.03 13.78
C GLU A 14 -11.64 3.83 12.61
N LEU A 15 -10.53 4.53 12.86
CA LEU A 15 -9.78 5.23 11.82
C LEU A 15 -9.20 4.26 10.79
N VAL A 16 -8.56 3.18 11.24
CA VAL A 16 -7.97 2.15 10.36
C VAL A 16 -9.04 1.47 9.52
N ASP A 17 -10.21 1.15 10.08
CA ASP A 17 -11.32 0.60 9.32
C ASP A 17 -11.79 1.59 8.26
N SER A 18 -12.03 2.85 8.63
CA SER A 18 -12.45 3.90 7.68
C SER A 18 -11.49 4.06 6.51
N VAL A 19 -10.19 4.15 6.78
CA VAL A 19 -9.14 4.27 5.75
C VAL A 19 -9.06 3.01 4.89
N SER A 20 -9.14 1.83 5.51
CA SER A 20 -9.14 0.55 4.78
C SER A 20 -10.32 0.46 3.81
N GLN A 21 -11.52 0.82 4.28
CA GLN A 21 -12.74 0.81 3.46
C GLN A 21 -12.62 1.76 2.27
N ASP A 22 -12.09 2.97 2.47
CA ASP A 22 -11.89 3.94 1.40
C ASP A 22 -10.88 3.42 0.35
N ALA A 23 -9.73 2.93 0.81
CA ALA A 23 -8.71 2.34 -0.07
C ALA A 23 -9.25 1.16 -0.88
N PHE A 24 -9.98 0.23 -0.24
CA PHE A 24 -10.57 -0.90 -0.94
C PHE A 24 -11.66 -0.48 -1.93
N ARG A 25 -12.45 0.56 -1.63
CA ARG A 25 -13.42 1.11 -2.60
C ARG A 25 -12.72 1.68 -3.82
N ARG A 26 -11.63 2.43 -3.63
CA ARG A 26 -10.82 2.98 -4.72
C ARG A 26 -10.21 1.88 -5.59
N ILE A 27 -9.56 0.89 -4.97
CA ILE A 27 -8.99 -0.28 -5.67
C ILE A 27 -10.08 -1.03 -6.44
N ARG A 28 -11.23 -1.32 -5.80
CA ARG A 28 -12.36 -1.99 -6.45
C ARG A 28 -12.85 -1.23 -7.68
N SER A 29 -12.91 0.10 -7.59
CA SER A 29 -13.38 0.95 -8.68
C SER A 29 -12.41 0.93 -9.87
N LEU A 30 -11.10 1.00 -9.61
CA LEU A 30 -10.06 0.86 -10.62
C LEU A 30 -10.12 -0.51 -11.32
N CYS A 31 -10.26 -1.59 -10.54
CA CYS A 31 -10.42 -2.93 -11.09
C CYS A 31 -11.68 -3.06 -11.96
N ALA A 32 -12.81 -2.52 -11.52
CA ALA A 32 -14.07 -2.59 -12.26
C ALA A 32 -13.99 -1.86 -13.61
N VAL A 33 -13.41 -0.65 -13.64
CA VAL A 33 -13.22 0.12 -14.87
C VAL A 33 -12.25 -0.60 -15.82
N THR A 34 -11.17 -1.17 -15.29
CA THR A 34 -10.19 -1.93 -16.09
C THR A 34 -10.82 -3.17 -16.71
N LEU A 35 -11.57 -3.95 -15.93
CA LEU A 35 -12.26 -5.13 -16.44
C LEU A 35 -13.26 -4.76 -17.54
N LEU A 36 -14.06 -3.71 -17.33
CA LEU A 36 -15.00 -3.23 -18.34
C LEU A 36 -14.28 -2.83 -19.64
N ALA A 37 -13.10 -2.20 -19.55
CA ALA A 37 -12.29 -1.84 -20.71
C ALA A 37 -11.75 -3.08 -21.44
N MET A 38 -11.32 -4.10 -20.69
CA MET A 38 -10.80 -5.36 -21.23
C MET A 38 -11.88 -6.22 -21.92
N GLU A 39 -13.14 -6.10 -21.47
CA GLU A 39 -14.29 -6.84 -22.02
C GLU A 39 -14.86 -6.21 -23.31
N GLN A 40 -14.41 -5.01 -23.71
CA GLN A 40 -14.88 -4.36 -24.94
C GLN A 40 -14.41 -5.11 -26.19
N GLN A 41 -15.35 -5.79 -26.86
CA GLN A 41 -15.09 -6.44 -28.14
C GLN A 41 -14.72 -5.42 -29.23
N GLY A 42 -13.75 -5.78 -30.08
CA GLY A 42 -13.36 -4.99 -31.25
C GLY A 42 -12.37 -3.85 -30.97
N LYS A 43 -11.89 -3.69 -29.73
CA LYS A 43 -10.79 -2.77 -29.40
C LYS A 43 -9.56 -3.55 -28.94
N ALA A 44 -8.39 -3.14 -29.41
CA ALA A 44 -7.13 -3.65 -28.89
C ALA A 44 -6.95 -3.17 -27.44
N LEU A 45 -6.44 -4.04 -26.58
CA LEU A 45 -6.10 -3.69 -25.20
C LEU A 45 -4.92 -2.72 -25.19
N ASP A 46 -5.14 -1.54 -24.63
CA ASP A 46 -4.06 -0.57 -24.39
C ASP A 46 -3.25 -0.98 -23.16
N LEU A 47 -2.08 -1.56 -23.40
CA LEU A 47 -1.16 -2.03 -22.34
C LEU A 47 -0.58 -0.88 -21.52
N GLU A 48 -0.45 0.33 -22.09
CA GLU A 48 0.02 1.49 -21.35
C GLU A 48 -1.04 1.94 -20.35
N HIS A 49 -2.31 1.99 -20.78
CA HIS A 49 -3.41 2.27 -19.88
C HIS A 49 -3.52 1.22 -18.76
N LEU A 50 -3.37 -0.07 -19.10
CA LEU A 50 -3.38 -1.14 -18.10
C LEU A 50 -2.24 -0.97 -17.08
N ALA A 51 -1.02 -0.68 -17.53
CA ALA A 51 0.12 -0.43 -16.66
C ALA A 51 -0.13 0.77 -15.73
N GLN A 52 -0.75 1.84 -16.24
CA GLN A 52 -1.12 3.01 -15.45
C GLN A 52 -2.14 2.65 -14.36
N VAL A 53 -3.18 1.88 -14.67
CA VAL A 53 -4.17 1.49 -13.65
C VAL A 53 -3.56 0.56 -12.61
N LEU A 54 -2.72 -0.40 -13.01
CA LEU A 54 -2.00 -1.27 -12.07
C LEU A 54 -1.12 -0.44 -11.11
N LYS A 55 -0.43 0.57 -11.62
CA LYS A 55 0.36 1.50 -10.80
C LYS A 55 -0.52 2.30 -9.83
N GLN A 56 -1.72 2.71 -10.23
CA GLN A 56 -2.66 3.39 -9.35
C GLN A 56 -3.19 2.48 -8.23
N ILE A 57 -3.40 1.19 -8.52
CA ILE A 57 -3.78 0.19 -7.52
C ILE A 57 -2.65 -0.01 -6.50
N GLU A 58 -1.41 -0.18 -6.98
CA GLU A 58 -0.23 -0.29 -6.13
C GLU A 58 -0.08 0.95 -5.23
N GLN A 59 -0.16 2.14 -5.82
CA GLN A 59 -0.07 3.40 -5.08
C GLN A 59 -1.16 3.52 -4.01
N ALA A 60 -2.42 3.21 -4.33
CA ALA A 60 -3.51 3.28 -3.35
C ALA A 60 -3.31 2.28 -2.20
N SER A 61 -2.79 1.09 -2.49
CA SER A 61 -2.46 0.08 -1.50
C SER A 61 -1.32 0.56 -0.58
N ASP A 62 -0.23 1.08 -1.16
CA ASP A 62 0.93 1.57 -0.41
C ASP A 62 0.57 2.78 0.47
N GLU A 63 -0.20 3.72 -0.06
CA GLU A 63 -0.71 4.88 0.70
C GLU A 63 -1.50 4.43 1.93
N ALA A 64 -2.46 3.52 1.75
CA ALA A 64 -3.29 3.03 2.85
C ALA A 64 -2.46 2.23 3.87
N HIS A 65 -1.60 1.34 3.39
CA HIS A 65 -0.72 0.54 4.25
C HIS A 65 0.18 1.44 5.12
N ASN A 66 0.85 2.42 4.51
CA ASN A 66 1.75 3.31 5.23
C ASN A 66 1.00 4.17 6.25
N TYR A 67 -0.17 4.70 5.88
CA TYR A 67 -0.99 5.49 6.78
C TYR A 67 -1.48 4.66 7.97
N ILE A 68 -2.09 3.50 7.72
CA ILE A 68 -2.57 2.57 8.75
C ILE A 68 -1.43 2.18 9.69
N ASN A 69 -0.25 1.86 9.15
CA ASN A 69 0.87 1.46 9.97
C ASN A 69 1.39 2.59 10.86
N SER A 70 1.38 3.83 10.36
CA SER A 70 1.74 5.03 11.12
C SER A 70 0.76 5.30 12.27
N GLU A 71 -0.54 5.19 12.01
CA GLU A 71 -1.57 5.36 13.05
C GLU A 71 -1.49 4.24 14.11
N ALA A 72 -1.23 3.00 13.68
CA ALA A 72 -1.00 1.88 14.58
C ALA A 72 0.28 2.05 15.40
N GLU A 73 1.35 2.64 14.84
CA GLU A 73 2.57 2.99 15.58
C GLU A 73 2.29 3.96 16.73
N GLY A 74 1.40 4.94 16.50
CA GLY A 74 0.98 5.91 17.51
C GLY A 74 0.40 5.29 18.78
N VAL A 75 -0.13 4.06 18.69
CA VAL A 75 -0.64 3.28 19.84
C VAL A 75 0.20 2.04 20.17
N GLY A 76 1.38 1.89 19.55
CA GLY A 76 2.31 0.78 19.80
C GLY A 76 1.90 -0.55 19.17
N CYS A 77 1.05 -0.52 18.15
CA CYS A 77 0.52 -1.69 17.44
C CYS A 77 0.98 -1.77 15.97
N ASN A 78 2.08 -1.11 15.61
CA ASN A 78 2.56 -1.13 14.22
C ASN A 78 2.95 -2.53 13.76
N TYR A 79 2.64 -2.80 12.49
CA TYR A 79 3.11 -3.98 11.79
C TYR A 79 4.55 -3.76 11.30
N LYS A 80 5.41 -4.72 11.64
CA LYS A 80 6.79 -4.76 11.16
C LYS A 80 6.92 -5.87 10.14
N ASP A 81 6.92 -5.52 8.85
CA ASP A 81 7.21 -6.49 7.81
C ASP A 81 8.72 -6.77 7.74
N GLU A 82 9.15 -7.76 8.52
CA GLU A 82 10.53 -8.26 8.53
C GLU A 82 11.01 -8.73 7.15
N ARG A 83 10.12 -9.11 6.23
CA ARG A 83 10.51 -9.44 4.85
C ARG A 83 10.75 -8.19 4.03
N TRP A 84 9.94 -7.15 4.20
CA TRP A 84 10.14 -5.86 3.56
C TRP A 84 11.43 -5.18 4.03
N TYR A 85 11.68 -5.17 5.35
CA TYR A 85 12.94 -4.64 5.90
C TYR A 85 14.15 -5.36 5.31
N ARG A 86 14.13 -6.70 5.23
CA ARG A 86 15.20 -7.47 4.56
C ARG A 86 15.39 -7.10 3.09
N ARG A 87 14.31 -6.84 2.34
CA ARG A 87 14.40 -6.39 0.93
C ARG A 87 15.00 -4.98 0.82
N ILE A 88 14.61 -4.07 1.71
CA ILE A 88 15.16 -2.71 1.80
C ILE A 88 16.65 -2.75 2.12
N ASP A 89 17.05 -3.52 3.12
CA ASP A 89 18.45 -3.67 3.55
C ASP A 89 19.31 -4.24 2.42
N ALA A 90 18.83 -5.27 1.73
CA ALA A 90 19.51 -5.81 0.55
C ALA A 90 19.67 -4.77 -0.56
N ARG A 91 18.61 -3.98 -0.84
CA ARG A 91 18.66 -2.92 -1.86
C ARG A 91 19.64 -1.80 -1.48
N ASN A 92 19.69 -1.44 -0.21
CA ASN A 92 20.60 -0.42 0.31
C ASN A 92 22.06 -0.91 0.30
N ALA A 93 22.32 -2.16 0.71
CA ALA A 93 23.64 -2.77 0.65
C ALA A 93 24.18 -2.82 -0.79
N TRP A 94 23.35 -3.21 -1.75
CA TRP A 94 23.72 -3.20 -3.18
C TRP A 94 24.05 -1.79 -3.68
N ARG A 95 23.23 -0.78 -3.35
CA ARG A 95 23.48 0.63 -3.73
C ARG A 95 24.77 1.17 -3.14
N SER A 96 25.09 0.81 -1.90
CA SER A 96 26.33 1.22 -1.23
C SER A 96 27.56 0.53 -1.83
N ALA A 97 27.46 -0.75 -2.17
CA ALA A 97 28.53 -1.48 -2.85
C ALA A 97 28.82 -0.90 -4.25
N ALA A 98 27.77 -0.63 -5.04
CA ALA A 98 27.92 -0.03 -6.37
C ALA A 98 28.53 1.37 -6.36
N LYS A 99 28.41 2.12 -5.24
CA LYS A 99 29.08 3.42 -5.04
C LYS A 99 30.52 3.31 -4.56
N ALA A 100 30.94 2.15 -4.05
CA ALA A 100 32.31 1.93 -3.56
C ALA A 100 33.25 1.42 -4.67
N GLU A 101 32.70 0.96 -5.79
CA GLU A 101 33.44 0.38 -6.92
C GLU A 101 33.63 1.35 -8.12
N GLY A 102 33.09 2.57 -8.04
CA GLY A 102 33.25 3.62 -9.05
C GLY A 102 33.98 4.84 -8.50
#